data_AF-A0A420YW15-F1
#
_entry.id   AF-A0A420YW15-F1
#
_cell.length_a   1.000
_cell.length_b   1.000
_cell.length_c   1.000
_cell.angle_alpha   90.00
_cell.angle_beta   90.00
_cell.angle_gamma   90.00
#
_symmetry.space_group_name_H-M   'P 1'
#
loop_
_entity.id
_entity.type
_entity.pdbx_description
1 polymer ?
#
loop_
_entity_poly.entity_id
_entity_poly.type
_entity_poly.pdbx_seq_one_letter_code
_entity_poly.pdbx_strand_id
1 'polypeptide(L)'
;PLVDVMRIVDNPPKSRNEKLASLMRRLGMCEELGRGWDRMVISCELKQIPAPHIQIYQDNTKVTLFSHLDFTNMQMDDRIWSTYMHACLKYIEGDGITNSSLRDRFGLKQTSAASISRLIKEVLEKKLIKAIDSDTGQRYMKYIPIWG
;
A
#
# COMPACT_ATOMS: atom_id res chain seq x y z
N PRO A 1 4.57 15.61 -7.67
CA PRO A 1 3.92 15.82 -6.35
C PRO A 1 4.98 16.32 -5.34
N LEU A 2 4.57 16.90 -4.21
CA LEU A 2 5.54 17.28 -3.15
C LEU A 2 6.22 16.07 -2.49
N VAL A 3 5.57 14.91 -2.56
CA VAL A 3 5.97 13.64 -1.98
C VAL A 3 5.97 12.61 -3.11
N ASP A 4 6.99 11.77 -3.17
CA ASP A 4 7.05 10.66 -4.11
C ASP A 4 5.89 9.68 -3.85
N VAL A 5 5.20 9.25 -4.90
CA VAL A 5 4.09 8.30 -4.83
C VAL A 5 4.54 6.97 -4.19
N MET A 6 5.78 6.56 -4.45
CA MET A 6 6.36 5.34 -3.87
C MET A 6 6.65 5.46 -2.37
N ARG A 7 6.67 6.68 -1.84
CA ARG A 7 6.91 6.99 -0.43
C ARG A 7 5.74 7.72 0.20
N ILE A 8 4.53 7.63 -0.39
CA ILE A 8 3.39 8.45 0.05
C ILE A 8 2.78 8.00 1.38
N VAL A 9 2.90 6.71 1.70
CA VAL A 9 2.53 6.12 2.99
C VAL A 9 3.69 6.35 3.96
N ASP A 10 3.38 6.79 5.19
CA ASP A 10 4.35 7.14 6.25
C ASP A 10 5.40 8.18 5.82
N ASN A 11 5.00 9.12 4.96
CA ASN A 11 5.83 10.29 4.72
C ASN A 11 5.58 11.35 5.79
N PRO A 12 6.62 12.00 6.33
CA PRO A 12 6.44 13.19 7.15
C PRO A 12 5.53 14.23 6.46
N PRO A 13 4.60 14.84 7.20
CA PRO A 13 3.63 15.76 6.63
C PRO A 13 4.36 16.96 6.02
N LYS A 14 4.07 17.25 4.75
CA LYS A 14 4.57 18.42 4.03
C LYS A 14 3.44 19.05 3.22
N SER A 15 3.03 20.26 3.60
CA SER A 15 1.91 20.94 2.94
C SER A 15 2.43 21.99 1.96
N ARG A 16 1.70 22.20 0.84
CA ARG A 16 1.95 23.35 -0.04
C ARG A 16 1.61 24.68 0.65
N ASN A 17 0.62 24.66 1.54
CA ASN A 17 0.16 25.83 2.29
C ASN A 17 0.05 25.49 3.79
N GLU A 18 1.10 25.80 4.54
CA GLU A 18 1.17 25.51 5.97
C GLU A 18 0.16 26.32 6.81
N LYS A 19 -0.23 27.52 6.35
CA LYS A 19 -1.25 28.33 7.04
C LYS A 19 -2.62 27.66 6.98
N LEU A 20 -3.01 27.20 5.79
CA LEU A 20 -4.27 26.47 5.61
C LEU A 20 -4.25 25.14 6.35
N ALA A 21 -3.15 24.38 6.25
CA ALA A 21 -3.01 23.11 6.95
C ALA A 21 -3.11 23.27 8.48
N SER A 22 -2.47 24.30 9.04
CA SER A 22 -2.57 24.66 10.45
C SER A 22 -4.00 24.98 10.88
N LEU A 23 -4.73 25.74 10.06
CA LEU A 23 -6.14 26.03 10.32
C LEU A 23 -7.00 24.75 10.32
N MET A 24 -6.85 23.87 9.32
CA MET A 24 -7.61 22.61 9.25
C MET A 24 -7.35 21.70 10.45
N ARG A 25 -6.13 21.67 10.98
CA ARG A 25 -5.79 20.94 12.21
C ARG A 25 -6.47 21.53 13.44
N ARG A 26 -6.43 22.86 13.60
CA ARG A 26 -7.12 23.56 14.70
C ARG A 26 -8.64 23.41 14.65
N LEU A 27 -9.20 23.22 13.46
CA LEU A 27 -10.63 22.95 13.25
C LEU A 27 -11.00 21.45 13.44
N GLY A 28 -10.04 20.58 13.77
CA GLY A 28 -10.29 19.15 13.97
C GLY A 28 -10.58 18.36 12.68
N MET A 29 -10.32 18.95 11.51
CA MET A 29 -10.57 18.30 10.21
C MET A 29 -9.37 17.47 9.73
N CYS A 30 -8.16 17.81 10.17
CA CYS A 30 -6.93 17.12 9.80
C CYS A 30 -6.09 16.80 11.04
N GLU A 31 -5.35 15.71 10.97
CA GLU A 31 -4.42 15.31 12.03
C GLU A 31 -3.04 15.95 11.84
N GLU A 32 -2.27 16.05 12.91
CA GLU A 32 -0.90 16.58 12.87
C GLU A 32 0.08 15.65 12.17
N LEU A 33 -0.11 14.33 12.31
CA LEU A 33 0.84 13.32 11.85
C LEU A 33 0.74 13.01 10.34
N GLY A 34 -0.25 13.57 9.63
CA GLY A 34 -0.36 13.37 8.17
C GLY A 34 -0.80 11.98 7.71
N ARG A 35 -1.40 11.16 8.58
CA ARG A 35 -1.78 9.75 8.34
C ARG A 35 -2.95 9.53 7.38
N GLY A 36 -3.37 10.56 6.64
CA GLY A 36 -4.52 10.49 5.74
C GLY A 36 -4.34 9.44 4.64
N TRP A 37 -3.14 9.35 4.08
CA TRP A 37 -2.80 8.34 3.07
C TRP A 37 -2.83 6.93 3.65
N ASP A 38 -2.18 6.73 4.81
CA ASP A 38 -2.15 5.44 5.50
C ASP A 38 -3.58 4.95 5.77
N ARG A 39 -4.44 5.81 6.33
CA ARG A 39 -5.85 5.50 6.61
C ARG A 39 -6.65 5.16 5.36
N MET A 40 -6.39 5.83 4.25
CA MET A 40 -7.05 5.53 2.98
C MET A 40 -6.66 4.15 2.47
N VAL A 41 -5.36 3.80 2.51
CA VAL A 41 -4.89 2.47 2.11
C VAL A 41 -5.45 1.40 3.05
N ILE A 42 -5.38 1.60 4.37
CA ILE A 42 -5.96 0.68 5.37
C ILE A 42 -7.46 0.48 5.12
N SER A 43 -8.19 1.55 4.82
CA SER A 43 -9.62 1.47 4.50
C SER A 43 -9.88 0.64 3.24
N CYS A 44 -9.02 0.72 2.23
CA CYS A 44 -9.10 -0.14 1.05
C CYS A 44 -8.84 -1.61 1.40
N GLU A 45 -7.85 -1.91 2.26
CA GLU A 45 -7.56 -3.29 2.69
C GLU A 45 -8.73 -3.90 3.48
N LEU A 46 -9.28 -3.15 4.44
CA LEU A 46 -10.42 -3.60 5.25
C LEU A 46 -11.66 -3.88 4.39
N LYS A 47 -11.84 -3.13 3.30
CA LYS A 47 -12.93 -3.33 2.34
C LYS A 47 -12.56 -4.31 1.21
N GLN A 48 -11.33 -4.84 1.22
CA GLN A 48 -10.78 -5.76 0.24
C GLN A 48 -10.86 -5.24 -1.21
N ILE A 49 -10.82 -3.92 -1.39
CA ILE A 49 -10.86 -3.25 -2.70
C ILE A 49 -9.43 -2.90 -3.16
N PRO A 50 -9.21 -2.52 -4.43
CA PRO A 50 -7.91 -2.04 -4.87
C PRO A 50 -7.40 -0.86 -4.03
N ALA A 51 -6.09 -0.80 -3.83
CA ALA A 51 -5.45 0.38 -3.25
C ALA A 51 -5.75 1.64 -4.10
N PRO A 52 -5.75 2.84 -3.50
CA PRO A 52 -6.04 4.08 -4.23
C PRO A 52 -5.09 4.26 -5.42
N HIS A 53 -5.64 4.55 -6.60
CA HIS A 53 -4.83 4.92 -7.75
C HIS A 53 -4.41 6.38 -7.64
N ILE A 54 -3.12 6.62 -7.73
CA ILE A 54 -2.53 7.96 -7.59
C ILE A 54 -1.90 8.33 -8.92
N GLN A 55 -2.51 9.27 -9.61
CA GLN A 55 -2.02 9.79 -10.89
C GLN A 55 -1.49 11.20 -10.70
N ILE A 56 -0.26 11.41 -11.14
CA ILE A 56 0.41 12.70 -11.10
C ILE A 56 0.32 13.34 -12.48
N TYR A 57 -0.27 14.52 -12.52
CA TYR A 57 -0.18 15.44 -13.64
C TYR A 57 0.78 16.57 -13.29
N GLN A 58 1.11 17.42 -14.26
CA GLN A 58 2.08 18.51 -14.09
C GLN A 58 1.80 19.36 -12.84
N ASP A 59 0.55 19.79 -12.66
CA ASP A 59 0.14 20.63 -11.53
C ASP A 59 -0.83 19.94 -10.55
N ASN A 60 -1.38 18.79 -10.95
CA ASN A 60 -2.51 18.15 -10.26
C ASN A 60 -2.18 16.74 -9.79
N THR A 61 -2.86 16.30 -8.74
CA THR A 61 -2.84 14.90 -8.29
C THR A 61 -4.26 14.40 -8.30
N LYS A 62 -4.52 13.32 -9.04
CA LYS A 62 -5.81 12.64 -9.07
C LYS A 62 -5.71 11.37 -8.25
N VAL A 63 -6.63 11.21 -7.31
CA VAL A 63 -6.77 9.99 -6.50
C VAL A 63 -8.09 9.33 -6.90
N THR A 64 -8.04 8.07 -7.30
CA THR A 64 -9.24 7.29 -7.65
C THR A 64 -9.41 6.16 -6.65
N LEU A 65 -10.59 6.12 -6.03
CA LEU A 65 -11.02 5.02 -5.18
C LEU A 65 -12.03 4.18 -5.94
N PHE A 66 -11.97 2.87 -5.73
CA PHE A 66 -12.84 1.91 -6.37
C PHE A 66 -13.97 1.50 -5.42
N SER A 67 -15.10 1.09 -6.00
CA SER A 67 -16.09 0.29 -5.27
C SER A 67 -15.56 -1.13 -5.07
N HIS A 68 -16.40 -1.99 -4.47
CA HIS A 68 -16.07 -3.41 -4.36
C HIS A 68 -15.70 -4.01 -5.72
N LEU A 69 -14.56 -4.70 -5.75
CA LEU A 69 -14.03 -5.39 -6.92
C LEU A 69 -13.33 -6.66 -6.44
N ASP A 70 -13.85 -7.82 -6.81
CA ASP A 70 -13.25 -9.10 -6.45
C ASP A 70 -11.83 -9.25 -6.98
N PHE A 71 -10.98 -9.97 -6.25
CA PHE A 71 -9.61 -10.25 -6.65
C PHE A 71 -9.48 -10.76 -8.08
N THR A 72 -10.39 -11.65 -8.52
CA THR A 72 -10.38 -12.20 -9.88
C THR A 72 -10.64 -11.16 -10.96
N ASN A 73 -11.36 -10.08 -10.62
CA ASN A 73 -11.75 -9.00 -11.52
C ASN A 73 -10.77 -7.81 -11.46
N MET A 74 -9.89 -7.77 -10.46
CA MET A 74 -8.81 -6.78 -10.40
C MET A 74 -7.82 -7.00 -11.55
N GLN A 75 -7.40 -5.93 -12.20
CA GLN A 75 -6.32 -5.98 -13.17
C GLN A 75 -5.00 -6.34 -12.48
N MET A 76 -4.04 -6.88 -13.24
CA MET A 76 -2.78 -7.30 -12.64
C MET A 76 -2.03 -6.14 -11.99
N ASP A 77 -1.98 -4.98 -12.63
CA ASP A 77 -1.31 -3.80 -12.07
C ASP A 77 -1.98 -3.32 -10.77
N ASP A 78 -3.31 -3.45 -10.65
CA ASP A 78 -4.04 -3.12 -9.41
C ASP A 78 -3.65 -4.06 -8.26
N ARG A 79 -3.48 -5.36 -8.56
CA ARG A 79 -3.03 -6.37 -7.59
C ARG A 79 -1.60 -6.11 -7.15
N ILE A 80 -0.72 -5.79 -8.10
CA ILE A 80 0.68 -5.45 -7.84
C ILE A 80 0.78 -4.19 -6.99
N TRP A 81 0.07 -3.13 -7.39
CA TRP A 81 0.03 -1.86 -6.66
C TRP A 81 -0.50 -2.04 -5.24
N SER A 82 -1.59 -2.78 -5.11
CA SER A 82 -2.17 -3.12 -3.81
C SER A 82 -1.23 -3.94 -2.93
N THR A 83 -0.46 -4.86 -3.52
CA THR A 83 0.52 -5.68 -2.79
C THR A 83 1.67 -4.81 -2.30
N TYR A 84 2.15 -3.87 -3.12
CA TYR A 84 3.18 -2.93 -2.72
C TYR A 84 2.71 -2.01 -1.58
N MET A 85 1.49 -1.47 -1.68
CA MET A 85 0.91 -0.64 -0.63
C MET A 85 0.72 -1.41 0.69
N HIS A 86 0.32 -2.67 0.63
CA HIS A 86 0.27 -3.56 1.80
C HIS A 86 1.66 -3.78 2.41
N ALA A 87 2.69 -3.89 1.57
CA ALA A 87 4.07 -3.97 2.04
C ALA A 87 4.51 -2.71 2.78
N CYS A 88 4.14 -1.53 2.28
CA CYS A 88 4.43 -0.28 2.95
C CYS A 88 3.80 -0.25 4.35
N LEU A 89 2.51 -0.58 4.47
CA LEU A 89 1.82 -0.64 5.76
C LEU A 89 2.46 -1.64 6.72
N LYS A 90 2.73 -2.87 6.28
CA LYS A 90 3.36 -3.89 7.13
C LYS A 90 4.73 -3.48 7.63
N TYR A 91 5.53 -2.83 6.79
CA TYR A 91 6.84 -2.34 7.19
C TYR A 91 6.77 -1.29 8.29
N ILE A 92 5.80 -0.37 8.22
CA ILE A 92 5.57 0.67 9.25
C ILE A 92 5.15 0.03 10.58
N GLU A 93 4.45 -1.09 10.53
CA GLU A 93 4.11 -1.91 11.71
C GLU A 93 5.32 -2.72 12.25
N GLY A 94 6.48 -2.65 11.60
CA GLY A 94 7.68 -3.41 11.96
C GLY A 94 7.65 -4.86 11.48
N ASP A 95 6.82 -5.19 10.49
CA ASP A 95 6.66 -6.54 9.93
C ASP A 95 6.89 -6.54 8.41
N GLY A 96 6.76 -7.72 7.78
CA GLY A 96 6.79 -7.88 6.34
C GLY A 96 5.56 -8.62 5.82
N ILE A 97 5.28 -8.48 4.54
CA ILE A 97 4.19 -9.21 3.89
C ILE A 97 4.55 -10.68 3.78
N THR A 98 3.53 -11.51 3.95
CA THR A 98 3.58 -12.96 3.79
C THR A 98 2.49 -13.40 2.83
N ASN A 99 2.53 -14.65 2.38
CA ASN A 99 1.42 -15.23 1.61
C ASN A 99 0.10 -15.15 2.40
N SER A 100 0.15 -15.42 3.71
CA SER A 100 -1.00 -15.27 4.61
C SER A 100 -1.54 -13.85 4.65
N SER A 101 -0.68 -12.85 4.91
CA SER A 101 -1.15 -11.48 5.06
C SER A 101 -1.77 -10.94 3.76
N LEU A 102 -1.23 -11.31 2.60
CA LEU A 102 -1.84 -10.94 1.32
C LEU A 102 -3.15 -11.63 1.06
N ARG A 103 -3.29 -12.92 1.41
CA ARG A 103 -4.59 -13.60 1.31
C ARG A 103 -5.63 -12.89 2.17
N ASP A 104 -5.28 -12.49 3.38
CA ASP A 104 -6.19 -11.76 4.26
C ASP A 104 -6.56 -10.39 3.67
N ARG A 105 -5.58 -9.64 3.14
CA ARG A 105 -5.79 -8.37 2.42
C ARG A 105 -6.73 -8.49 1.22
N PHE A 106 -6.68 -9.61 0.49
CA PHE A 106 -7.50 -9.83 -0.71
C PHE A 106 -8.77 -10.65 -0.43
N GLY A 107 -9.04 -11.05 0.82
CA GLY A 107 -10.20 -11.88 1.17
C GLY A 107 -10.16 -13.30 0.61
N LEU A 108 -8.97 -13.86 0.41
CA LEU A 108 -8.76 -15.12 -0.27
C LEU A 108 -8.64 -16.32 0.68
N LYS A 109 -9.20 -17.45 0.26
CA LYS A 109 -9.06 -18.74 0.95
C LYS A 109 -7.63 -19.28 0.83
N GLN A 110 -7.28 -20.22 1.71
CA GLN A 110 -5.99 -20.93 1.72
C GLN A 110 -5.66 -21.62 0.38
N THR A 111 -6.68 -22.07 -0.35
CA THR A 111 -6.55 -22.67 -1.69
C THR A 111 -5.91 -21.73 -2.71
N SER A 112 -5.97 -20.41 -2.49
CA SER A 112 -5.36 -19.40 -3.35
C SER A 112 -3.88 -19.15 -3.08
N ALA A 113 -3.24 -19.91 -2.17
CA ALA A 113 -1.84 -19.73 -1.80
C ALA A 113 -0.89 -19.71 -3.00
N ALA A 114 -1.08 -20.61 -3.97
CA ALA A 114 -0.26 -20.65 -5.18
C ALA A 114 -0.40 -19.37 -6.04
N SER A 115 -1.61 -18.82 -6.14
CA SER A 115 -1.86 -17.56 -6.88
C SER A 115 -1.17 -16.37 -6.21
N ILE A 116 -1.22 -16.29 -4.88
CA ILE A 116 -0.54 -15.22 -4.14
C ILE A 116 0.98 -15.35 -4.23
N SER A 117 1.53 -16.56 -4.18
CA SER A 117 2.97 -16.76 -4.38
C SER A 117 3.44 -16.30 -5.76
N ARG A 118 2.64 -16.50 -6.81
CA ARG A 118 2.93 -15.96 -8.16
C ARG A 118 2.88 -14.43 -8.16
N LEU A 119 1.85 -13.84 -7.54
CA LEU A 119 1.74 -12.38 -7.42
C LEU A 119 2.95 -11.77 -6.69
N ILE A 120 3.40 -12.36 -5.58
CA ILE A 120 4.62 -11.91 -4.87
C ILE A 120 5.82 -11.93 -5.82
N LYS A 121 5.97 -12.99 -6.61
CA LYS A 121 7.07 -13.11 -7.59
C LYS A 121 7.03 -11.99 -8.64
N GLU A 122 5.85 -11.66 -9.17
CA GLU A 122 5.70 -10.56 -10.12
C GLU A 122 6.07 -9.20 -9.49
N VAL A 123 5.69 -8.97 -8.23
CA VAL A 123 6.01 -7.73 -7.50
C VAL A 123 7.52 -7.63 -7.21
N LEU A 124 8.18 -8.77 -6.91
CA LEU A 124 9.65 -8.87 -6.80
C LEU A 124 10.34 -8.56 -8.13
N GLU A 125 9.85 -9.12 -9.24
CA GLU A 125 10.39 -8.88 -10.59
C GLU A 125 10.28 -7.40 -10.99
N LYS A 126 9.20 -6.73 -10.60
CA LYS A 126 9.04 -5.26 -10.75
C LYS A 126 9.86 -4.43 -9.76
N LYS A 127 10.66 -5.07 -8.88
CA LYS A 127 11.53 -4.43 -7.88
C LYS A 127 10.79 -3.48 -6.93
N LEU A 128 9.54 -3.81 -6.60
CA LEU A 128 8.73 -3.02 -5.67
C LEU A 128 8.92 -3.49 -4.23
N ILE A 129 9.24 -4.77 -4.03
CA ILE A 129 9.51 -5.38 -2.73
C ILE A 129 10.84 -6.13 -2.76
N LYS A 130 11.37 -6.46 -1.58
CA LYS A 130 12.54 -7.31 -1.40
C LYS A 130 12.35 -8.26 -0.20
N ALA A 131 13.04 -9.39 -0.19
CA ALA A 131 13.04 -10.29 0.95
C ALA A 131 13.81 -9.65 2.14
N ILE A 132 13.33 -9.85 3.36
CA ILE A 132 14.05 -9.43 4.58
C ILE A 132 15.32 -10.27 4.73
N ASP A 133 15.17 -11.59 4.63
CA ASP A 133 16.25 -12.57 4.66
C ASP A 133 16.00 -13.60 3.55
N SER A 134 16.93 -13.65 2.59
CA SER A 134 16.85 -14.55 1.45
C SER A 134 17.27 -15.99 1.76
N ASP A 135 17.95 -16.24 2.87
CA ASP A 135 18.46 -17.56 3.27
C ASP A 135 17.44 -18.33 4.13
N THR A 136 16.42 -17.62 4.63
CA THR A 136 15.35 -18.21 5.42
C THR A 136 14.45 -19.13 4.58
N GLY A 137 14.06 -20.27 5.17
CA GLY A 137 13.17 -21.25 4.52
C GLY A 137 11.84 -20.65 4.05
N GLN A 138 11.29 -21.19 2.96
CA GLN A 138 10.13 -20.64 2.24
C GLN A 138 8.88 -20.34 3.09
N ARG A 139 8.70 -21.04 4.22
CA ARG A 139 7.59 -20.83 5.17
C ARG A 139 7.71 -19.53 5.97
N TYR A 140 8.93 -19.06 6.20
CA TYR A 140 9.23 -17.89 7.03
C TYR A 140 9.64 -16.67 6.18
N MET A 141 9.62 -16.81 4.85
CA MET A 141 9.89 -15.72 3.91
C MET A 141 8.92 -14.56 4.15
N LYS A 142 9.51 -13.38 4.40
CA LYS A 142 8.81 -12.11 4.53
C LYS A 142 9.41 -11.12 3.54
N TYR A 143 8.54 -10.26 3.00
CA TYR A 143 8.95 -9.23 2.05
C TYR A 143 8.59 -7.84 2.57
N ILE A 144 9.45 -6.88 2.28
CA ILE A 144 9.28 -5.47 2.66
C ILE A 144 9.35 -4.60 1.41
N PRO A 145 8.89 -3.34 1.46
CA PRO A 145 9.08 -2.40 0.37
C PRO A 145 10.56 -2.30 -0.02
N ILE A 146 10.84 -2.05 -1.29
CA ILE A 146 12.20 -2.00 -1.82
C ILE A 146 13.11 -1.00 -1.07
N TRP A 147 12.53 0.10 -0.59
CA TRP A 147 13.20 1.17 0.14
C TRP A 147 13.41 0.88 1.63
N GLY A 148 12.81 -0.18 2.17
CA GLY A 148 12.86 -0.54 3.59
C GLY A 148 14.14 -1.21 4.04
#